data_AF-A0A6J1X7L5-F1
#
_entry.id   AF-A0A6J1X7L5-F1
#
_cell.length_a   1.000
_cell.length_b   1.000
_cell.length_c   1.000
_cell.angle_alpha   90.00
_cell.angle_beta   90.00
_cell.angle_gamma   90.00
#
_symmetry.space_group_name_H-M   'P 1'
#
loop_
_entity.id
_entity.type
_entity.pdbx_description
1 polymer ?
#
loop_
_entity_poly.entity_id
_entity_poly.type
_entity_poly.pdbx_seq_one_letter_code
_entity_poly.pdbx_strand_id
1 'polypeptide(L)'
;MILAETLLFSLSLIDSGAILFLLVYYIITLSDLECDYLNAQECCDKLNYWLLPKYIAHSFVSFLLLLHGQVILFLLNLPMFIWLTFEYFTIPRGNLGAYDPAEIHNRGQLKKHMRDVMIYIGHYLIFFFIYLYCFILALLKGDPIQRSADDQIVTEI
;
A
#
# COMPACT_ATOMS: atom_id res chain seq x y z
N MET A 1 -4.09 3.37 -25.51
CA MET A 1 -4.63 2.51 -24.44
C MET A 1 -3.51 1.78 -23.70
N ILE A 2 -2.61 1.08 -24.39
CA ILE A 2 -1.45 0.37 -23.78
C ILE A 2 -0.58 1.30 -22.91
N LEU A 3 -0.19 2.48 -23.42
CA LEU A 3 0.63 3.43 -22.64
C LEU A 3 -0.03 3.88 -21.32
N ALA A 4 -1.37 3.98 -21.29
CA ALA A 4 -2.10 4.36 -20.08
C ALA A 4 -2.09 3.22 -19.04
N GLU A 5 -2.21 1.97 -19.49
CA GLU A 5 -2.11 0.78 -18.62
C GLU A 5 -0.69 0.63 -18.05
N THR A 6 0.34 0.81 -18.88
CA THR A 6 1.75 0.76 -18.44
C THR A 6 2.06 1.85 -17.40
N LEU A 7 1.60 3.08 -17.64
CA LEU A 7 1.79 4.19 -16.69
C LEU A 7 1.04 3.96 -15.37
N LEU A 8 -0.19 3.44 -15.43
CA LEU A 8 -0.97 3.09 -14.24
C LEU A 8 -0.20 2.09 -13.36
N PHE A 9 0.25 0.96 -13.92
CA PHE A 9 0.95 -0.05 -13.14
C PHE A 9 2.33 0.41 -12.68
N SER A 10 3.02 1.25 -13.47
CA SER A 10 4.29 1.86 -13.05
C SER A 10 4.11 2.79 -11.84
N LEU A 11 3.07 3.64 -11.85
CA LEU A 11 2.75 4.50 -10.71
C LEU A 11 2.34 3.68 -9.48
N SER A 12 1.52 2.65 -9.65
CA SER A 12 1.13 1.74 -8.56
C SER A 12 2.33 1.00 -7.95
N LEU A 13 3.33 0.63 -8.76
CA LEU A 13 4.58 0.03 -8.29
C LEU A 13 5.42 1.00 -7.46
N ILE A 14 5.58 2.23 -7.94
CA ILE A 14 6.31 3.27 -7.22
C ILE A 14 5.62 3.59 -5.89
N ASP A 15 4.30 3.73 -5.90
CA ASP A 15 3.50 4.02 -4.71
C ASP A 15 3.57 2.86 -3.68
N SER A 16 3.33 1.62 -4.11
CA SER A 16 3.44 0.45 -3.24
C SER A 16 4.86 0.25 -2.68
N GLY A 17 5.90 0.53 -3.48
CA GLY A 17 7.29 0.54 -3.02
C GLY A 17 7.54 1.62 -1.96
N ALA A 18 7.03 2.85 -2.16
CA ALA A 18 7.14 3.94 -1.20
C ALA A 18 6.41 3.62 0.12
N ILE A 19 5.20 3.04 0.05
CA ILE A 19 4.46 2.62 1.23
C ILE A 19 5.19 1.47 1.95
N LEU A 20 5.75 0.49 1.24
CA LEU A 20 6.55 -0.57 1.86
C LEU A 20 7.73 0.00 2.63
N PHE A 21 8.47 0.93 2.05
CA PHE A 21 9.57 1.60 2.74
C PHE A 21 9.10 2.35 3.99
N LEU A 22 7.95 3.04 3.88
CA LEU A 22 7.34 3.72 5.02
C LEU A 22 6.92 2.74 6.12
N LEU A 23 6.38 1.57 5.78
CA LEU A 23 6.00 0.55 6.75
C LEU A 23 7.20 -0.08 7.45
N VAL A 24 8.33 -0.24 6.74
CA VAL A 24 9.60 -0.65 7.36
C VAL A 24 10.06 0.42 8.36
N TYR A 25 9.97 1.71 8.00
CA TYR A 25 10.23 2.81 8.93
C TYR A 25 9.31 2.76 10.17
N TYR A 26 8.05 2.38 10.01
CA TYR A 26 7.10 2.22 11.13
C TYR A 26 7.52 1.10 12.08
N ILE A 27 7.91 -0.06 11.55
CA ILE A 27 8.40 -1.17 12.37
C ILE A 27 9.66 -0.77 13.13
N ILE A 28 10.64 -0.14 12.47
CA ILE A 28 11.87 0.29 13.12
C ILE A 28 11.56 1.29 14.25
N THR A 29 10.74 2.30 13.99
CA THR A 29 10.40 3.32 15.00
C THR A 29 9.66 2.72 16.19
N LEU A 30 8.74 1.78 15.95
CA LEU A 30 8.05 1.07 17.02
C LEU A 30 8.99 0.12 17.79
N SER A 31 9.99 -0.47 17.12
CA SER A 31 10.99 -1.34 17.75
C SER A 31 11.96 -0.52 18.61
N ASP A 32 12.32 0.67 18.14
CA ASP A 32 13.10 1.62 18.93
C ASP A 32 12.33 2.05 20.19
N LEU A 33 11.01 2.22 20.09
CA LEU A 33 10.14 2.44 21.25
C LEU A 33 10.07 1.20 22.17
N GLU A 34 10.00 -0.03 21.64
CA GLU A 34 9.97 -1.26 22.43
C GLU A 34 11.27 -1.49 23.22
N CYS A 35 12.40 -1.06 22.67
CA CYS A 35 13.71 -1.11 23.32
C CYS A 35 14.03 0.13 24.19
N ASP A 36 13.04 1.00 24.43
CA ASP A 36 13.19 2.25 25.20
C ASP A 36 14.28 3.21 24.64
N TYR A 37 14.59 3.14 23.34
CA TYR A 37 15.53 4.05 22.68
C TYR A 37 14.90 5.41 22.34
N LEU A 38 13.58 5.50 22.23
CA LEU A 38 12.85 6.69 21.77
C LEU A 38 11.71 7.04 22.73
N ASN A 39 11.46 8.34 22.93
CA ASN A 39 10.35 8.79 23.77
C ASN A 39 8.99 8.52 23.09
N ALA A 40 7.98 8.07 23.85
CA ALA A 40 6.65 7.77 23.33
C ALA A 40 6.03 8.95 22.56
N GLN A 41 6.21 10.18 23.05
CA GLN A 41 5.69 11.39 22.38
C GLN A 41 6.35 11.62 21.02
N GLU A 42 7.68 11.56 20.94
CA GLU A 42 8.40 11.72 19.67
C GLU A 42 8.07 10.61 18.67
N CYS A 43 7.86 9.38 19.16
CA CYS A 43 7.42 8.26 18.33
C CYS A 43 6.03 8.52 17.74
N CYS A 44 5.05 8.86 18.58
CA CYS A 44 3.68 9.12 18.15
C CYS A 44 3.59 10.30 17.17
N ASP A 45 4.32 11.39 17.40
CA ASP A 45 4.34 12.55 16.51
C ASP A 45 4.87 12.17 15.13
N LYS A 46 5.99 11.43 15.07
CA LYS A 46 6.55 10.94 13.80
C LYS A 46 5.58 10.00 13.09
N LEU A 47 5.01 9.05 13.80
CA LEU A 47 4.15 8.01 13.22
C LEU A 47 2.82 8.58 12.72
N ASN A 48 2.28 9.57 13.42
CA ASN A 48 1.06 10.26 13.04
C ASN A 48 1.26 11.22 11.87
N TYR A 49 2.41 11.90 11.79
CA TYR A 49 2.76 12.74 10.64
C TYR A 49 2.73 11.94 9.34
N TRP A 50 3.28 10.72 9.35
CA TRP A 50 3.31 9.84 8.19
C TRP A 50 2.00 9.08 7.91
N LEU A 51 1.07 9.07 8.87
CA LEU A 51 -0.20 8.34 8.75
C LEU A 51 -1.07 8.90 7.62
N LEU A 52 -1.15 10.24 7.52
CA LEU A 52 -1.90 10.92 6.49
C LEU A 52 -1.33 10.67 5.08
N PRO A 53 -0.02 10.85 4.82
CA PRO A 53 0.61 10.47 3.56
C PRO A 53 0.31 9.03 3.14
N LYS A 54 0.42 8.06 4.07
CA LYS A 54 0.10 6.65 3.82
C LYS A 54 -1.34 6.46 3.33
N TYR A 55 -2.29 7.11 4.01
CA TYR A 55 -3.72 7.02 3.67
C TYR A 55 -4.02 7.60 2.29
N ILE A 56 -3.46 8.77 2.01
CA ILE A 56 -3.65 9.47 0.74
C ILE A 56 -3.07 8.65 -0.42
N ALA A 57 -1.86 8.10 -0.26
CA ALA A 57 -1.18 7.26 -1.24
C ALA A 57 -2.04 6.02 -1.61
N HIS A 58 -2.48 5.26 -0.62
CA HIS A 58 -3.31 4.07 -0.84
C HIS A 58 -4.67 4.39 -1.49
N SER A 59 -5.30 5.48 -1.07
CA SER A 59 -6.58 5.94 -1.62
C SER A 59 -6.43 6.42 -3.07
N PHE A 60 -5.32 7.08 -3.37
CA PHE A 60 -5.00 7.58 -4.70
C PHE A 60 -4.82 6.44 -5.71
N VAL A 61 -4.05 5.41 -5.38
CA VAL A 61 -3.88 4.22 -6.25
C VAL A 61 -5.21 3.47 -6.42
N SER A 62 -5.97 3.30 -5.34
CA SER A 62 -7.28 2.64 -5.39
C SER A 62 -8.26 3.39 -6.30
N PHE A 63 -8.26 4.72 -6.28
CA PHE A 63 -9.07 5.55 -7.17
C PHE A 63 -8.60 5.45 -8.63
N LEU A 64 -7.29 5.45 -8.88
CA LEU A 64 -6.74 5.29 -10.24
C LEU A 64 -7.08 3.93 -10.86
N LEU A 65 -7.05 2.85 -10.06
CA LEU A 65 -7.47 1.51 -10.49
C LEU A 65 -8.95 1.47 -10.87
N LEU A 66 -9.79 2.18 -10.12
CA LEU A 66 -11.23 2.27 -10.40
C LEU A 66 -11.50 3.03 -11.71
N LEU A 67 -10.81 4.15 -11.96
CA LEU A 67 -10.95 4.93 -13.19
C LEU A 67 -10.56 4.14 -14.45
N HIS A 68 -9.58 3.24 -14.34
CA HIS A 68 -9.13 2.39 -15.46
C HIS A 68 -9.95 1.09 -15.60
N GLY A 69 -10.98 0.89 -14.78
CA GLY A 69 -11.88 -0.27 -14.88
C GLY A 69 -11.26 -1.59 -14.41
N GLN A 70 -10.18 -1.55 -13.62
CA GLN A 70 -9.52 -2.74 -13.07
C GLN A 70 -10.27 -3.27 -11.82
N VAL A 71 -11.53 -3.69 -12.01
CA VAL A 71 -12.46 -4.04 -10.91
C VAL A 71 -11.92 -5.17 -10.04
N ILE A 72 -11.22 -6.16 -10.62
CA ILE A 72 -10.66 -7.30 -9.88
C ILE A 72 -9.59 -6.83 -8.89
N LEU A 73 -8.65 -5.99 -9.33
CA LEU A 73 -7.57 -5.47 -8.48
C LEU A 73 -8.13 -4.51 -7.42
N PHE A 74 -9.13 -3.70 -7.77
CA PHE A 74 -9.83 -2.85 -6.82
C PHE A 74 -10.52 -3.68 -5.73
N LEU A 75 -11.25 -4.74 -6.11
CA LEU A 75 -11.95 -5.60 -5.16
C LEU A 75 -10.98 -6.30 -4.19
N LEU A 76 -9.78 -6.65 -4.66
CA LEU A 76 -8.75 -7.26 -3.81
C LEU A 76 -8.12 -6.26 -2.83
N ASN A 77 -8.04 -4.96 -3.17
CA ASN A 77 -7.58 -3.90 -2.25
C ASN A 77 -8.68 -3.48 -1.24
N LEU A 78 -9.94 -3.73 -1.58
CA LEU A 78 -11.10 -3.28 -0.82
C LEU A 78 -11.10 -3.68 0.67
N PRO A 79 -10.70 -4.92 1.05
CA PRO A 79 -10.58 -5.29 2.47
C PRO A 79 -9.64 -4.37 3.27
N MET A 80 -8.50 -3.98 2.68
CA MET A 80 -7.56 -3.08 3.34
C MET A 80 -8.06 -1.65 3.37
N PHE A 81 -8.73 -1.21 2.31
CA PHE A 81 -9.36 0.11 2.30
C PHE A 81 -10.44 0.22 3.39
N ILE A 82 -11.27 -0.82 3.57
CA ILE A 82 -12.26 -0.89 4.66
C ILE A 82 -11.56 -0.84 6.02
N TRP A 83 -10.53 -1.66 6.22
CA TRP A 83 -9.80 -1.72 7.48
C TRP A 83 -9.23 -0.35 7.85
N LEU A 84 -8.53 0.27 6.92
CA LEU A 84 -7.89 1.57 7.10
C LEU A 84 -8.93 2.68 7.36
N THR A 85 -10.07 2.61 6.68
CA THR A 85 -11.19 3.54 6.90
C THR A 85 -11.82 3.36 8.28
N PHE A 86 -12.03 2.11 8.71
CA PHE A 86 -12.53 1.81 10.05
C PHE A 86 -11.56 2.27 11.14
N GLU A 87 -10.26 2.05 10.94
CA GLU A 87 -9.20 2.55 11.82
C GLU A 87 -9.26 4.07 11.94
N TYR A 88 -9.41 4.80 10.83
CA TYR A 88 -9.54 6.25 10.82
C TYR A 88 -10.81 6.77 11.53
N PHE A 89 -11.96 6.11 11.34
CA PHE A 89 -13.22 6.51 11.99
C PHE A 89 -13.29 6.18 13.48
N THR A 90 -12.51 5.20 13.95
CA THR A 90 -12.50 4.77 15.35
C THR A 90 -11.57 5.64 16.21
N ILE A 91 -10.82 6.58 15.61
CA ILE A 91 -9.96 7.52 16.35
C ILE A 91 -10.83 8.45 17.21
N PRO A 92 -10.64 8.48 18.55
CA PRO A 92 -11.40 9.38 19.41
C PRO A 92 -11.11 10.85 19.05
N ARG A 93 -12.17 11.67 18.95
CA ARG A 93 -12.13 13.07 18.47
C ARG A 93 -11.31 14.06 19.32
N GLY A 94 -10.63 13.60 20.37
CA GLY A 94 -9.73 14.40 21.21
C GLY A 94 -8.26 13.98 21.11
N ASN A 95 -7.95 12.94 20.33
CA ASN A 95 -6.59 12.44 20.21
C ASN A 95 -5.85 13.17 19.08
N LEU A 96 -4.57 13.49 19.29
CA LEU A 96 -3.73 14.19 18.31
C LEU A 96 -3.43 13.30 17.09
N GLY A 97 -3.77 12.01 17.14
CA GLY A 97 -3.52 11.03 16.10
C GLY A 97 -4.08 9.65 16.39
N ALA A 98 -3.81 8.68 15.51
CA ALA A 98 -4.11 7.27 15.78
C ALA A 98 -3.22 6.66 16.87
N TYR A 99 -2.10 7.31 17.19
CA TYR A 99 -1.13 6.88 18.20
C TYR A 99 -1.10 7.89 19.35
N ASP A 100 -1.41 7.42 20.56
CA ASP A 100 -1.42 8.22 21.78
C ASP A 100 -0.23 7.83 22.67
N PRO A 101 0.64 8.78 23.07
CA PRO A 101 1.76 8.49 23.97
C PRO A 101 1.33 7.90 25.32
N ALA A 102 0.12 8.20 25.81
CA ALA A 102 -0.38 7.65 27.08
C ALA A 102 -0.75 6.16 26.98
N GLU A 103 -1.21 5.72 25.81
CA GLU A 103 -1.68 4.34 25.61
C GLU A 103 -0.60 3.43 25.02
N ILE A 104 0.37 3.99 24.28
CA ILE A 104 1.36 3.21 23.50
C ILE A 104 2.34 2.42 24.38
N HIS A 105 2.61 2.87 25.61
CA HIS A 105 3.49 2.16 26.54
C HIS A 105 2.82 0.92 27.17
N ASN A 106 1.50 0.76 27.00
CA ASN A 106 0.85 -0.49 27.36
C ASN A 106 1.33 -1.59 26.41
N ARG A 107 2.08 -2.57 26.94
CA ARG A 107 2.66 -3.68 26.18
C ARG A 107 1.66 -4.40 25.28
N GLY A 108 0.37 -4.40 25.64
CA GLY A 108 -0.69 -4.95 24.79
C GLY A 108 -0.97 -4.13 23.53
N GLN A 109 -0.98 -2.80 23.63
CA GLN A 109 -1.22 -1.90 22.49
C GLN A 109 -0.02 -1.83 21.57
N LEU A 110 1.21 -1.78 22.09
CA LEU A 110 2.41 -1.78 21.26
C LEU A 110 2.50 -3.03 20.38
N LYS A 111 2.25 -4.22 20.95
CA LYS A 111 2.21 -5.48 20.19
C LYS A 111 1.07 -5.51 19.16
N LYS A 112 -0.07 -4.89 19.47
CA LYS A 112 -1.18 -4.76 18.52
C LYS A 112 -0.76 -3.89 17.33
N HIS A 113 -0.21 -2.70 17.56
CA HIS A 113 0.28 -1.81 16.50
C HIS A 113 1.38 -2.46 15.65
N MET A 114 2.33 -3.15 16.28
CA MET A 114 3.36 -3.92 15.57
C MET A 114 2.77 -4.99 14.66
N ARG A 115 1.79 -5.75 15.17
CA ARG A 115 1.09 -6.77 14.39
C ARG A 115 0.33 -6.16 13.22
N ASP A 116 -0.36 -5.05 13.44
CA ASP A 116 -1.13 -4.36 12.40
C ASP A 116 -0.19 -3.86 11.29
N VAL A 117 0.95 -3.25 11.63
CA VAL A 117 1.99 -2.87 10.65
C VAL A 117 2.54 -4.09 9.91
N MET A 118 2.74 -5.23 10.58
CA MET A 118 3.20 -6.47 9.92
C MET A 118 2.19 -7.00 8.90
N ILE A 119 0.89 -6.92 9.21
CA ILE A 119 -0.18 -7.28 8.28
C ILE A 119 -0.18 -6.35 7.07
N TYR A 120 -0.02 -5.03 7.31
CA TYR A 120 0.14 -4.06 6.22
C TYR A 120 1.32 -4.44 5.31
N ILE A 121 2.51 -4.72 5.88
CA ILE A 121 3.69 -5.11 5.10
C ILE A 121 3.39 -6.34 4.23
N GLY A 122 2.82 -7.39 4.82
CA GLY A 122 2.48 -8.61 4.09
C GLY A 122 1.52 -8.34 2.92
N HIS A 123 0.50 -7.51 3.14
CA HIS A 123 -0.44 -7.12 2.10
C HIS A 123 0.25 -6.36 0.97
N TYR A 124 0.97 -5.26 1.29
CA TYR A 124 1.63 -4.44 0.27
C TYR A 124 2.72 -5.21 -0.48
N LEU A 125 3.38 -6.18 0.16
CA LEU A 125 4.37 -7.04 -0.49
C LEU A 125 3.72 -7.95 -1.54
N ILE A 126 2.60 -8.60 -1.20
CA ILE A 126 1.86 -9.44 -2.15
C ILE A 126 1.36 -8.58 -3.33
N PHE A 127 0.80 -7.41 -3.05
CA PHE A 127 0.31 -6.50 -4.07
C PHE A 127 1.42 -5.93 -4.96
N PHE A 128 2.61 -5.68 -4.40
CA PHE A 128 3.77 -5.25 -5.18
C PHE A 128 4.11 -6.28 -6.28
N PHE A 129 4.13 -7.57 -5.96
CA PHE A 129 4.35 -8.62 -6.96
C PHE A 129 3.21 -8.74 -7.97
N ILE A 130 1.95 -8.57 -7.54
CA ILE A 130 0.80 -8.56 -8.45
C ILE A 130 0.90 -7.39 -9.43
N TYR A 131 1.19 -6.18 -8.95
CA TYR A 131 1.38 -5.01 -9.82
C TYR A 131 2.59 -5.16 -10.73
N LEU A 132 3.67 -5.81 -10.26
CA LEU A 132 4.84 -6.11 -11.08
C LEU A 132 4.47 -7.05 -12.23
N TYR A 133 3.71 -8.10 -11.95
CA TYR A 133 3.21 -9.02 -12.96
C TYR A 133 2.31 -8.30 -13.98
N CYS A 134 1.34 -7.50 -13.52
CA CYS A 134 0.47 -6.72 -14.41
C CYS A 134 1.25 -5.69 -15.24
N PHE A 135 2.29 -5.08 -14.68
CA PHE A 135 3.17 -4.16 -15.39
C PHE A 135 3.93 -4.86 -16.52
N ILE A 136 4.53 -6.03 -16.25
CA ILE A 136 5.24 -6.82 -17.26
C ILE A 136 4.29 -7.26 -18.38
N LEU A 137 3.07 -7.70 -18.05
CA LEU A 137 2.08 -8.05 -19.06
C LEU A 137 1.66 -6.84 -19.91
N ALA A 138 1.49 -5.67 -19.29
CA ALA A 138 1.17 -4.44 -20.01
C ALA A 138 2.32 -4.01 -20.94
N LEU A 139 3.57 -4.22 -20.54
CA LEU A 139 4.74 -4.00 -21.40
C LEU A 139 4.79 -4.98 -22.58
N LEU A 140 4.60 -6.27 -22.31
CA LEU A 140 4.67 -7.32 -23.34
C LEU A 140 3.57 -7.15 -24.41
N LYS A 141 2.39 -6.68 -24.00
CA LYS A 141 1.29 -6.34 -24.93
C LYS A 141 1.64 -5.16 -25.86
N GLY A 142 2.63 -4.35 -25.50
CA GLY A 142 3.17 -3.26 -26.31
C GLY A 142 4.25 -3.69 -27.32
N ASP A 143 4.78 -4.92 -27.23
CA ASP A 143 5.85 -5.39 -28.11
C ASP A 143 5.31 -5.81 -29.50
N PRO A 144 5.85 -5.28 -30.61
CA PRO A 144 5.39 -5.58 -31.96
C PRO A 144 5.69 -7.02 -32.41
N ILE A 145 6.55 -7.76 -31.70
CA ILE A 145 7.00 -9.10 -32.08
C ILE A 145 5.86 -10.14 -31.96
N GLN A 146 4.98 -10.02 -30.96
CA GLN A 146 3.84 -10.95 -30.81
C GLN A 146 2.75 -10.73 -31.85
N ARG A 147 2.59 -9.50 -32.36
CA ARG A 147 1.60 -9.20 -33.40
C ARG A 147 1.87 -9.99 -34.69
N SER A 148 3.14 -10.19 -35.05
CA SER A 148 3.49 -11.02 -36.22
C SER A 148 3.21 -12.51 -36.04
N ALA A 149 3.19 -13.03 -34.80
CA ALA A 149 2.85 -14.43 -34.56
C ALA A 149 1.32 -14.65 -34.56
N ASP A 150 0.55 -13.72 -34.00
CA ASP A 150 -0.92 -13.80 -33.94
C ASP A 150 -1.55 -13.53 -35.32
N ASP A 151 -1.02 -12.58 -36.10
CA ASP A 151 -1.44 -12.34 -37.48
C ASP A 151 -1.13 -13.55 -38.39
N GLN A 152 -0.03 -14.29 -38.14
CA GLN A 152 0.31 -15.49 -38.92
C GLN A 152 -0.64 -16.65 -38.68
N ILE A 153 -1.10 -16.86 -37.43
CA ILE A 153 -2.07 -17.91 -37.11
C ILE A 153 -3.43 -17.63 -37.76
N VAL A 154 -3.85 -16.35 -37.86
CA VAL A 154 -5.12 -15.98 -38.50
C VAL A 154 -5.06 -16.13 -40.02
N THR A 155 -3.90 -15.92 -40.65
CA THR A 155 -3.74 -16.10 -42.11
C THR A 155 -3.60 -17.55 -42.58
N GLU A 156 -3.30 -18.49 -41.68
CA GLU A 156 -3.17 -19.93 -42.01
C GLU A 156 -4.48 -20.73 -41.88
N ILE A 157 -5.61 -20.09 -41.53
CA ILE A 157 -6.94 -20.73 -41.37
C ILE A 157 -7.85 -20.38 -42.55
#